data_AF-A0A2N9FZQ7-F1
#
_entry.id   AF-A0A2N9FZQ7-F1
#
_cell.length_a   1.000
_cell.length_b   1.000
_cell.length_c   1.000
_cell.angle_alpha   90.00
_cell.angle_beta   90.00
_cell.angle_gamma   90.00
#
_symmetry.space_group_name_H-M   'P 1'
#
loop_
_entity.id
_entity.type
_entity.pdbx_description
1 polymer ?
#
loop_
_entity_poly.entity_id
_entity_poly.type
_entity_poly.pdbx_seq_one_letter_code
_entity_poly.pdbx_strand_id
1 'polypeptide(L)'
;MLKRQVFNPSTELNDMKIRMAYLEWYKKWSKDNKIGYYDNYKNASHTSDLEITKHMKALACYWEQIVDEPEKRPHVGASLYSRWHFAGTNYSRWHFAGTNYQRMIEPLFIAEYYKEDHRRDYINQGRAKHFKQLEQRQFKETEKLASGPNNLKKQNVASILTEDPCFWAHFEEARISCKFLSSTESSIGEKESSKDNLIEFGNYVYSLMKNYAVSPEIFLPQSSFMQWWKEYKELLGTYCSRLTDLIKDHDKYANGKLEFP
;
A
#
# COMPACT_ATOMS: atom_id res chain seq x y z
N MET A 1 -2.23 -14.01 -37.18
CA MET A 1 -0.94 -13.91 -36.45
C MET A 1 -0.83 -12.52 -35.85
N LEU A 2 -1.05 -12.37 -34.53
CA LEU A 2 -0.75 -11.10 -33.85
C LEU A 2 0.77 -10.92 -33.83
N LYS A 3 1.27 -9.87 -34.49
CA LYS A 3 2.67 -9.44 -34.37
C LYS A 3 2.91 -9.13 -32.90
N ARG A 4 3.76 -9.91 -32.23
CA ARG A 4 4.33 -9.54 -30.93
C ARG A 4 5.05 -8.20 -31.14
N GLN A 5 4.53 -7.16 -30.51
CA GLN A 5 5.14 -5.84 -30.50
C GLN A 5 6.52 -6.00 -29.86
N VAL A 6 7.57 -5.59 -30.58
CA VAL A 6 8.94 -5.68 -30.10
C VAL A 6 9.08 -4.71 -28.93
N PHE A 7 9.35 -5.26 -27.75
CA PHE A 7 9.59 -4.53 -26.51
C PHE A 7 10.69 -3.47 -26.73
N ASN A 8 10.39 -2.20 -26.50
CA ASN A 8 11.38 -1.11 -26.58
C ASN A 8 11.60 -0.52 -25.18
N PRO A 9 12.72 -0.85 -24.52
CA PRO A 9 13.09 -0.39 -23.18
C PRO A 9 12.89 1.10 -22.88
N SER A 10 13.24 1.96 -23.84
CA SER A 10 13.31 3.41 -23.63
C SER A 10 11.95 4.08 -23.73
N THR A 11 11.14 3.64 -24.69
CA THR A 11 9.75 4.10 -24.88
C THR A 11 8.88 3.61 -23.71
N GLU A 12 9.04 2.36 -23.30
CA GLU A 12 8.24 1.79 -22.22
C GLU A 12 8.55 2.41 -20.86
N LEU A 13 9.82 2.74 -20.57
CA LEU A 13 10.17 3.44 -19.34
C LEU A 13 9.53 4.84 -19.27
N ASN A 14 9.47 5.57 -20.39
CA ASN A 14 8.80 6.88 -20.43
C ASN A 14 7.29 6.73 -20.26
N ASP A 15 6.67 5.74 -20.90
CA ASP A 15 5.24 5.43 -20.71
C ASP A 15 4.93 5.08 -19.25
N MET A 16 5.80 4.33 -18.57
CA MET A 16 5.64 4.02 -17.15
C MET A 16 5.70 5.27 -16.28
N LYS A 17 6.64 6.18 -16.54
CA LYS A 17 6.73 7.46 -15.82
C LYS A 17 5.47 8.30 -16.01
N ILE A 18 4.95 8.39 -17.24
CA ILE A 18 3.70 9.09 -17.54
C ILE A 18 2.55 8.48 -16.73
N ARG A 19 2.42 7.15 -16.73
CA ARG A 19 1.37 6.44 -15.98
C ARG A 19 1.49 6.68 -14.48
N MET A 20 2.70 6.64 -13.91
CA MET A 20 2.93 6.98 -12.50
C MET A 20 2.54 8.43 -12.19
N ALA A 21 2.84 9.39 -13.06
CA ALA A 21 2.46 10.78 -12.88
C ALA A 21 0.93 10.98 -12.84
N TYR A 22 0.16 10.23 -13.65
CA TYR A 22 -1.30 10.24 -13.57
C TYR A 22 -1.81 9.77 -12.20
N LEU A 23 -1.18 8.75 -11.61
CA LEU A 23 -1.53 8.24 -10.29
C LEU A 23 -1.12 9.19 -9.16
N GLU A 24 0.03 9.84 -9.28
CA GLU A 24 0.45 10.90 -8.37
C GLU A 24 -0.52 12.08 -8.39
N TRP A 25 -0.97 12.49 -9.59
CA TRP A 25 -1.97 13.53 -9.76
C TRP A 25 -3.32 13.13 -9.15
N TYR A 26 -3.79 11.91 -9.42
CA TYR A 26 -5.00 11.38 -8.81
C TYR A 26 -4.92 11.30 -7.29
N LYS A 27 -3.76 10.90 -6.76
CA LYS A 27 -3.51 10.86 -5.32
C LYS A 27 -3.58 12.25 -4.71
N LYS A 28 -2.94 13.23 -5.34
CA LYS A 28 -3.02 14.63 -4.93
C LYS A 28 -4.46 15.15 -4.97
N TRP A 29 -5.17 14.95 -6.06
CA TRP A 29 -6.57 15.37 -6.20
C TRP A 29 -7.47 14.74 -5.14
N SER A 30 -7.30 13.45 -4.85
CA SER A 30 -8.06 12.75 -3.80
C SER A 30 -7.75 13.28 -2.40
N LYS A 31 -6.48 13.63 -2.14
CA LYS A 31 -6.04 14.27 -0.89
C LYS A 31 -6.64 15.68 -0.74
N ASP A 32 -6.66 16.47 -1.81
CA ASP A 32 -7.21 17.82 -1.80
C ASP A 32 -8.72 17.81 -1.49
N ASN A 33 -9.43 16.77 -1.95
CA ASN A 33 -10.83 16.48 -1.61
C ASN A 33 -11.04 15.86 -0.22
N LYS A 34 -9.99 15.67 0.58
CA LYS A 34 -10.04 15.14 1.96
C LYS A 34 -10.52 13.69 2.09
N ILE A 35 -10.45 12.91 1.02
CA ILE A 35 -10.87 11.50 0.96
C ILE A 35 -9.66 10.57 1.01
N GLY A 36 -8.62 10.89 0.24
CA GLY A 36 -7.49 9.99 0.03
C GLY A 36 -7.76 9.01 -1.11
N TYR A 37 -6.71 8.62 -1.80
CA TYR A 37 -6.82 7.95 -3.11
C TYR A 37 -7.32 6.51 -3.04
N TYR A 38 -7.03 5.79 -1.94
CA TYR A 38 -7.58 4.47 -1.67
C TYR A 38 -9.10 4.52 -1.54
N ASP A 39 -9.60 5.35 -0.62
CA ASP A 39 -11.02 5.51 -0.35
C ASP A 39 -11.76 6.04 -1.58
N ASN A 40 -11.20 7.03 -2.28
CA ASN A 40 -11.79 7.57 -3.50
C ASN A 40 -11.93 6.48 -4.59
N TYR A 41 -10.89 5.66 -4.79
CA TYR A 41 -10.92 4.60 -5.79
C TYR A 41 -11.83 3.43 -5.40
N LYS A 42 -11.91 3.12 -4.11
CA LYS A 42 -12.78 2.06 -3.60
C LYS A 42 -14.26 2.44 -3.75
N ASN A 43 -14.61 3.70 -3.48
CA ASN A 43 -15.98 4.20 -3.54
C ASN A 43 -16.38 4.75 -4.92
N ALA A 44 -15.44 4.79 -5.86
CA ALA A 44 -15.58 5.32 -7.20
C ALA A 44 -16.75 4.74 -8.02
N SER A 45 -17.50 5.65 -8.66
CA SER A 45 -18.44 5.38 -9.75
C SER A 45 -18.18 6.26 -10.98
N HIS A 46 -17.06 7.00 -11.01
CA HIS A 46 -16.79 8.05 -12.01
C HIS A 46 -15.85 7.61 -13.14
N THR A 47 -15.87 8.38 -14.23
CA THR A 47 -15.07 8.13 -15.45
C THR A 47 -13.57 8.33 -15.24
N SER A 48 -13.15 9.21 -14.32
CA SER A 48 -11.74 9.38 -13.94
C SER A 48 -11.15 8.08 -13.42
N ASP A 49 -11.93 7.29 -12.69
CA ASP A 49 -11.47 6.05 -12.07
C ASP A 49 -11.24 4.97 -13.12
N LEU A 50 -12.00 4.99 -14.23
CA LEU A 50 -11.75 4.11 -15.38
C LEU A 50 -10.36 4.38 -16.01
N GLU A 51 -9.96 5.64 -16.13
CA GLU A 51 -8.62 5.99 -16.62
C GLU A 51 -7.52 5.57 -15.62
N ILE A 52 -7.77 5.75 -14.32
CA ILE A 52 -6.85 5.26 -13.28
C ILE A 52 -6.70 3.73 -13.33
N THR A 53 -7.80 2.99 -13.50
CA THR A 53 -7.75 1.53 -13.69
C THR A 53 -6.91 1.15 -14.91
N LYS A 54 -7.01 1.89 -16.03
CA LYS A 54 -6.19 1.64 -17.22
C LYS A 54 -4.71 1.88 -16.95
N HIS A 55 -4.34 2.97 -16.28
CA HIS A 55 -2.95 3.25 -15.92
C HIS A 55 -2.40 2.18 -14.96
N MET A 56 -3.18 1.83 -13.93
CA MET A 56 -2.86 0.80 -12.95
C MET A 56 -2.57 -0.56 -13.62
N LYS A 57 -3.48 -1.04 -14.47
CA LYS A 57 -3.33 -2.34 -15.16
C LYS A 57 -2.15 -2.36 -16.12
N ALA A 58 -1.88 -1.25 -16.81
CA ALA A 58 -0.73 -1.15 -17.70
C ALA A 58 0.61 -1.18 -16.93
N LEU A 59 0.69 -0.51 -15.77
CA LEU A 59 1.85 -0.59 -14.89
C LEU A 59 2.05 -2.01 -14.35
N ALA A 60 0.97 -2.69 -13.96
CA ALA A 60 1.03 -4.08 -13.53
C ALA A 60 1.58 -5.00 -14.62
N CYS A 61 1.06 -4.89 -15.85
CA CYS A 61 1.54 -5.69 -16.97
C CYS A 61 3.04 -5.47 -17.25
N TYR A 62 3.52 -4.23 -17.16
CA TYR A 62 4.95 -3.93 -17.30
C TYR A 62 5.77 -4.59 -16.19
N TRP A 63 5.40 -4.38 -14.92
CA TRP A 63 6.17 -4.93 -13.80
C TRP A 63 6.12 -6.46 -13.73
N GLU A 64 5.01 -7.09 -14.11
CA GLU A 64 4.92 -8.53 -14.28
C GLU A 64 5.95 -9.03 -15.30
N GLN A 65 6.05 -8.40 -16.48
CA GLN A 65 7.04 -8.77 -17.50
C GLN A 65 8.47 -8.62 -16.97
N ILE A 66 8.79 -7.48 -16.34
CA ILE A 66 10.11 -7.19 -15.80
C ILE A 66 10.53 -8.19 -14.71
N VAL A 67 9.59 -8.58 -13.85
CA VAL A 67 9.88 -9.45 -12.71
C VAL A 67 9.93 -10.93 -13.12
N ASP A 68 9.10 -11.36 -14.09
CA ASP A 68 9.09 -12.73 -14.62
C ASP A 68 10.21 -13.03 -15.63
N GLU A 69 10.73 -12.02 -16.34
CA GLU A 69 11.79 -12.18 -17.36
C GLU A 69 13.01 -13.01 -16.92
N PRO A 70 13.62 -12.79 -15.73
CA PRO A 70 14.76 -13.60 -15.29
C PRO A 70 14.44 -15.08 -15.03
N GLU A 71 13.17 -15.43 -14.75
CA GLU A 71 12.75 -16.83 -14.56
C GLU A 71 12.49 -17.55 -15.90
N LYS A 72 12.12 -16.82 -16.95
CA LYS A 72 11.60 -17.42 -18.21
C LYS A 72 12.62 -17.51 -19.35
N ARG A 73 13.74 -16.75 -19.34
CA ARG A 73 14.66 -16.68 -20.51
C ARG A 73 16.16 -16.52 -20.13
N PRO A 74 16.87 -17.62 -19.86
CA PRO A 74 18.30 -17.55 -19.55
C PRO A 74 19.24 -17.21 -20.74
N HIS A 75 18.82 -17.34 -22.01
CA HIS A 75 19.77 -17.41 -23.14
C HIS A 75 19.57 -16.49 -24.37
N VAL A 76 18.57 -15.59 -24.44
CA VAL A 76 18.38 -14.78 -25.66
C VAL A 76 18.04 -13.32 -25.32
N GLY A 77 18.92 -12.38 -25.67
CA GLY A 77 18.70 -10.92 -25.81
C GLY A 77 18.17 -10.14 -24.59
N ALA A 78 17.09 -10.60 -23.97
CA ALA A 78 16.49 -10.17 -22.72
C ALA A 78 17.43 -10.37 -21.51
N SER A 79 18.45 -11.21 -21.63
CA SER A 79 19.53 -11.32 -20.63
C SER A 79 20.38 -10.06 -20.54
N LEU A 80 20.42 -9.21 -21.58
CA LEU A 80 21.12 -7.92 -21.52
C LEU A 80 20.26 -6.84 -20.86
N TYR A 81 18.94 -6.88 -21.05
CA TYR A 81 18.01 -5.89 -20.51
C TYR A 81 17.80 -6.06 -19.00
N SER A 82 17.52 -7.29 -18.57
CA SER A 82 17.52 -7.65 -17.14
C SER A 82 18.89 -7.35 -16.53
N ARG A 83 19.99 -7.80 -17.15
CA ARG A 83 21.36 -7.49 -16.67
C ARG A 83 21.68 -5.99 -16.65
N TRP A 84 21.12 -5.17 -17.54
CA TRP A 84 21.30 -3.71 -17.54
C TRP A 84 20.54 -3.04 -16.40
N HIS A 85 19.31 -3.46 -16.12
CA HIS A 85 18.56 -3.03 -14.94
C HIS A 85 19.18 -3.54 -13.64
N PHE A 86 19.78 -4.74 -13.65
CA PHE A 86 20.43 -5.36 -12.50
C PHE A 86 21.94 -5.03 -12.36
N ALA A 87 22.48 -4.09 -13.15
CA ALA A 87 23.87 -3.68 -13.08
C ALA A 87 24.05 -2.28 -12.47
N GLY A 88 24.95 -2.17 -11.48
CA GLY A 88 25.46 -0.91 -10.96
C GLY A 88 24.37 0.08 -10.52
N THR A 89 24.43 1.32 -11.00
CA THR A 89 23.52 2.41 -10.63
C THR A 89 22.08 2.24 -11.16
N ASN A 90 21.89 1.43 -12.20
CA ASN A 90 20.55 1.13 -12.71
C ASN A 90 19.79 0.20 -11.77
N TYR A 91 20.50 -0.65 -11.03
CA TYR A 91 19.90 -1.52 -10.01
C TYR A 91 19.20 -0.72 -8.92
N SER A 92 19.88 0.28 -8.35
CA SER A 92 19.28 1.14 -7.33
C SER A 92 18.08 1.93 -7.87
N ARG A 93 18.11 2.36 -9.13
CA ARG A 93 16.98 3.05 -9.78
C ARG A 93 15.80 2.12 -10.00
N TRP A 94 16.06 0.91 -10.48
CA TRP A 94 15.05 -0.13 -10.69
C TRP A 94 14.41 -0.53 -9.36
N HIS A 95 15.21 -0.76 -8.33
CA HIS A 95 14.75 -1.08 -6.99
C HIS A 95 13.83 0.02 -6.44
N PHE A 96 14.28 1.27 -6.48
CA PHE A 96 13.48 2.42 -6.04
C PHE A 96 12.18 2.57 -6.84
N ALA A 97 12.24 2.39 -8.16
CA ALA A 97 11.06 2.45 -9.01
C ALA A 97 10.06 1.32 -8.70
N GLY A 98 10.54 0.10 -8.43
CA GLY A 98 9.72 -1.05 -8.06
C GLY A 98 9.04 -0.86 -6.72
N THR A 99 9.77 -0.36 -5.72
CA THR A 99 9.22 -0.03 -4.40
C THR A 99 8.15 1.06 -4.49
N ASN A 100 8.42 2.15 -5.22
CA ASN A 100 7.44 3.23 -5.39
C ASN A 100 6.20 2.77 -6.17
N TYR A 101 6.38 1.99 -7.23
CA TYR A 101 5.28 1.37 -7.95
C TYR A 101 4.42 0.54 -7.00
N GLN A 102 5.03 -0.38 -6.26
CA GLN A 102 4.31 -1.27 -5.37
C GLN A 102 3.52 -0.48 -4.31
N ARG A 103 4.17 0.44 -3.60
CA ARG A 103 3.54 1.26 -2.55
C ARG A 103 2.44 2.18 -3.07
N MET A 104 2.54 2.64 -4.32
CA MET A 104 1.50 3.48 -4.94
C MET A 104 0.31 2.64 -5.40
N ILE A 105 0.57 1.49 -6.02
CA ILE A 105 -0.42 0.75 -6.82
C ILE A 105 -1.09 -0.40 -6.07
N GLU A 106 -0.35 -1.12 -5.24
CA GLU A 106 -0.90 -2.27 -4.50
C GLU A 106 -2.14 -1.90 -3.65
N PRO A 107 -2.20 -0.72 -3.00
CA PRO A 107 -3.43 -0.23 -2.36
C PRO A 107 -4.66 -0.21 -3.27
N LEU A 108 -4.51 0.10 -4.56
CA LEU A 108 -5.63 0.15 -5.50
C LEU A 108 -6.11 -1.25 -5.90
N PHE A 109 -5.19 -2.22 -6.00
CA PHE A 109 -5.56 -3.64 -6.19
C PHE A 109 -6.27 -4.19 -4.95
N ILE A 110 -5.84 -3.82 -3.75
CA ILE A 110 -6.52 -4.16 -2.49
C ILE A 110 -7.93 -3.55 -2.48
N ALA A 111 -8.07 -2.29 -2.91
CA ALA A 111 -9.36 -1.65 -3.02
C ALA A 111 -10.29 -2.42 -3.97
N GLU A 112 -9.83 -2.85 -5.15
CA GLU A 112 -10.62 -3.71 -6.06
C GLU A 112 -10.99 -5.05 -5.41
N TYR A 113 -10.04 -5.69 -4.73
CA TYR A 113 -10.24 -7.00 -4.11
C TYR A 113 -11.33 -6.96 -3.03
N TYR A 114 -11.31 -5.95 -2.16
CA TYR A 114 -12.30 -5.79 -1.08
C TYR A 114 -13.53 -4.95 -1.47
N LYS A 115 -13.79 -4.71 -2.77
CA LYS A 115 -15.10 -4.18 -3.23
C LYS A 115 -16.21 -5.23 -3.07
N GLU A 116 -15.86 -6.50 -3.20
CA GLU A 116 -16.80 -7.61 -2.98
C GLU A 116 -16.83 -7.95 -1.48
N ASP A 117 -18.00 -7.81 -0.84
CA ASP A 117 -18.16 -7.91 0.62
C ASP A 117 -17.71 -9.24 1.26
N HIS A 118 -17.60 -10.31 0.48
CA HIS A 118 -17.26 -11.66 0.96
C HIS A 118 -15.77 -12.01 0.78
N ARG A 119 -14.98 -11.14 0.15
CA ARG A 119 -13.54 -11.37 -0.05
C ARG A 119 -12.78 -11.19 1.26
N ARG A 120 -11.79 -12.05 1.49
CA ARG A 120 -10.97 -12.13 2.70
C ARG A 120 -9.55 -12.49 2.34
N ASP A 121 -8.61 -12.12 3.19
CA ASP A 121 -7.24 -12.63 3.13
C ASP A 121 -6.56 -12.32 1.78
N TYR A 122 -6.54 -11.04 1.40
CA TYR A 122 -5.86 -10.58 0.19
C TYR A 122 -4.40 -11.07 0.13
N ILE A 123 -3.68 -11.03 1.25
CA ILE A 123 -2.25 -11.35 1.32
C ILE A 123 -1.98 -12.77 0.79
N ASN A 124 -2.79 -13.75 1.19
CA ASN A 124 -2.61 -15.12 0.77
C ASN A 124 -3.40 -15.47 -0.51
N GLN A 125 -4.60 -14.94 -0.67
CA GLN A 125 -5.56 -15.38 -1.70
C GLN A 125 -5.69 -14.43 -2.91
N GLY A 126 -5.44 -13.13 -2.72
CA GLY A 126 -5.66 -12.10 -3.75
C GLY A 126 -4.39 -11.48 -4.33
N ARG A 127 -3.28 -11.55 -3.61
CA ARG A 127 -2.05 -10.81 -3.92
C ARG A 127 -1.31 -11.39 -5.11
N ALA A 128 -1.17 -10.58 -6.16
CA ALA A 128 -0.51 -10.95 -7.40
C ALA A 128 0.97 -11.32 -7.20
N LYS A 129 1.47 -12.24 -8.03
CA LYS A 129 2.82 -12.84 -7.91
C LYS A 129 3.94 -11.79 -7.98
N HIS A 130 3.83 -10.80 -8.87
CA HIS A 130 4.88 -9.80 -9.07
C HIS A 130 5.07 -8.90 -7.85
N PHE A 131 4.01 -8.59 -7.08
CA PHE A 131 4.15 -7.84 -5.82
C PHE A 131 4.95 -8.62 -4.78
N LYS A 132 4.63 -9.91 -4.62
CA LYS A 132 5.39 -10.80 -3.72
C LYS A 132 6.86 -10.91 -4.13
N GLN A 133 7.13 -11.03 -5.43
CA GLN A 133 8.49 -11.10 -5.96
C GLN A 133 9.26 -9.77 -5.79
N LEU A 134 8.60 -8.61 -5.99
CA LEU A 134 9.22 -7.30 -5.77
C LEU A 134 9.61 -7.12 -4.30
N GLU A 135 8.70 -7.43 -3.38
CA GLU A 135 8.93 -7.36 -1.94
C GLU A 135 10.05 -8.29 -1.49
N GLN A 136 10.06 -9.55 -1.94
CA GLN A 136 11.14 -10.50 -1.63
C GLN A 136 12.52 -10.02 -2.09
N ARG A 137 12.60 -9.34 -3.24
CA ARG A 137 13.86 -8.76 -3.73
C ARG A 137 14.30 -7.58 -2.85
N GLN A 138 13.36 -6.75 -2.40
CA GLN A 138 13.63 -5.65 -1.45
C GLN A 138 14.15 -6.16 -0.10
N PHE A 139 13.54 -7.22 0.46
CA PHE A 139 13.95 -7.77 1.76
C PHE A 139 15.39 -8.32 1.75
N LYS A 140 15.78 -9.03 0.68
CA LYS A 140 17.15 -9.55 0.50
C LYS A 140 18.21 -8.44 0.48
N GLU A 141 17.82 -7.20 0.21
CA GLU A 141 18.69 -6.03 0.22
C GLU A 141 18.65 -5.27 1.54
N THR A 142 17.47 -5.22 2.19
CA THR A 142 17.22 -4.42 3.40
C THR A 142 17.76 -5.07 4.67
N GLU A 143 18.06 -6.39 4.68
CA GLU A 143 18.84 -7.03 5.75
C GLU A 143 20.22 -6.37 5.99
N LYS A 144 20.68 -5.48 5.10
CA LYS A 144 21.90 -4.68 5.29
C LYS A 144 21.71 -3.33 5.99
N LEU A 145 20.48 -2.83 6.15
CA LEU A 145 20.24 -1.49 6.71
C LEU A 145 18.92 -1.46 7.51
N ALA A 146 18.94 -2.02 8.71
CA ALA A 146 17.90 -1.76 9.70
C ALA A 146 17.99 -0.29 10.15
N SER A 147 17.32 0.63 9.47
CA SER A 147 17.21 2.01 9.95
C SER A 147 15.96 2.13 10.81
N GLY A 148 16.15 2.34 12.11
CA GLY A 148 15.10 2.82 13.00
C GLY A 148 14.55 4.18 12.56
N PRO A 149 13.84 4.91 13.44
CA PRO A 149 13.34 6.24 13.14
C PRO A 149 14.48 7.12 12.61
N ASN A 150 14.44 7.44 11.32
CA ASN A 150 15.42 8.30 10.69
C ASN A 150 14.84 9.72 10.65
N ASN A 151 15.61 10.72 11.07
CA ASN A 151 15.20 12.13 11.00
C ASN A 151 14.69 12.52 9.60
N LEU A 152 15.20 11.89 8.54
CA LEU A 152 14.71 12.07 7.17
C LEU A 152 13.28 11.55 6.96
N LYS A 153 12.89 10.42 7.57
CA LYS A 153 11.50 9.91 7.49
C LYS A 153 10.55 10.86 8.20
N LYS A 154 10.93 11.32 9.40
CA LYS A 154 10.19 12.31 10.19
C LYS A 154 9.97 13.61 9.41
N GLN A 155 11.02 14.15 8.78
CA GLN A 155 10.93 15.39 8.00
C GLN A 155 10.06 15.27 6.74
N ASN A 156 10.02 14.09 6.10
CA ASN A 156 9.34 13.90 4.81
C ASN A 156 7.97 13.21 4.91
N VAL A 157 7.50 12.88 6.12
CA VAL A 157 6.27 12.11 6.38
C VAL A 157 5.05 12.64 5.61
N ALA A 158 4.93 13.96 5.43
CA ALA A 158 3.82 14.57 4.69
C ALA A 158 3.68 14.09 3.23
N SER A 159 4.76 13.57 2.65
CA SER A 159 4.88 13.15 1.26
C SER A 159 5.14 11.65 1.05
N ILE A 160 5.25 10.86 2.11
CA ILE A 160 5.57 9.44 1.96
C ILE A 160 4.39 8.65 1.37
N LEU A 161 4.74 7.57 0.68
CA LEU A 161 3.85 6.44 0.54
C LEU A 161 4.03 5.54 1.76
N THR A 162 2.94 4.93 2.24
CA THR A 162 3.00 3.95 3.34
C THR A 162 4.02 2.87 2.99
N GLU A 163 4.91 2.57 3.93
CA GLU A 163 6.04 1.69 3.67
C GLU A 163 5.60 0.25 3.41
N ASP A 164 4.58 -0.19 4.14
CA ASP A 164 3.87 -1.45 3.94
C ASP A 164 2.82 -1.30 2.81
N PRO A 165 3.03 -1.92 1.64
CA PRO A 165 2.07 -1.88 0.54
C PRO A 165 0.73 -2.57 0.87
N CYS A 166 0.73 -3.50 1.83
CA CYS A 166 -0.41 -4.29 2.27
C CYS A 166 -1.18 -3.65 3.43
N PHE A 167 -0.82 -2.43 3.86
CA PHE A 167 -1.51 -1.71 4.96
C PHE A 167 -3.04 -1.76 4.83
N TRP A 168 -3.56 -1.48 3.64
CA TRP A 168 -5.00 -1.47 3.41
C TRP A 168 -5.64 -2.86 3.49
N ALA A 169 -4.90 -3.94 3.22
CA ALA A 169 -5.41 -5.30 3.40
C ALA A 169 -5.58 -5.62 4.89
N HIS A 170 -4.58 -5.25 5.72
CA HIS A 170 -4.69 -5.35 7.17
C HIS A 170 -5.86 -4.53 7.72
N PHE A 171 -6.04 -3.31 7.19
CA PHE A 171 -7.17 -2.46 7.53
C PHE A 171 -8.53 -3.11 7.20
N GLU A 172 -8.69 -3.70 6.02
CA GLU A 172 -9.96 -4.32 5.64
C GLU A 172 -10.30 -5.53 6.52
N GLU A 173 -9.31 -6.35 6.89
CA GLU A 173 -9.52 -7.43 7.87
C GLU A 173 -9.92 -6.88 9.24
N ALA A 174 -9.29 -5.80 9.71
CA ALA A 174 -9.68 -5.14 10.96
C ALA A 174 -11.10 -4.57 10.87
N ARG A 175 -11.49 -3.97 9.75
CA ARG A 175 -12.86 -3.48 9.50
C ARG A 175 -13.88 -4.62 9.55
N ILE A 176 -13.54 -5.77 8.99
CA ILE A 176 -14.37 -6.97 9.05
C ILE A 176 -14.48 -7.48 10.49
N SER A 177 -13.40 -7.50 11.26
CA SER A 177 -13.43 -7.84 12.70
C SER A 177 -14.31 -6.90 13.51
N CYS A 178 -14.35 -5.59 13.22
CA CYS A 178 -15.34 -4.69 13.85
C CYS A 178 -16.78 -5.15 13.60
N LYS A 179 -17.12 -5.53 12.36
CA LYS A 179 -18.47 -6.02 12.01
C LYS A 179 -18.83 -7.27 12.81
N PHE A 180 -17.95 -8.27 12.88
CA PHE A 180 -18.18 -9.49 13.67
C PHE A 180 -18.32 -9.20 15.17
N LEU A 181 -17.50 -8.28 15.72
CA LEU A 181 -17.58 -7.92 17.13
C LEU A 181 -18.91 -7.22 17.48
N SER A 182 -19.41 -6.38 16.57
CA SER A 182 -20.68 -5.66 16.72
C SER A 182 -21.94 -6.49 16.40
N SER A 183 -21.79 -7.61 15.68
CA SER A 183 -22.91 -8.44 15.24
C SER A 183 -23.54 -9.22 16.39
N THR A 184 -24.87 -9.28 16.42
CA THR A 184 -25.63 -10.12 17.36
C THR A 184 -25.58 -11.60 17.01
N GLU A 185 -25.28 -11.94 15.75
CA GLU A 185 -25.27 -13.31 15.23
C GLU A 185 -23.93 -14.03 15.44
N SER A 186 -22.86 -13.30 15.77
CA SER A 186 -21.53 -13.87 15.98
C SER A 186 -21.43 -14.63 17.29
N SER A 187 -20.81 -15.80 17.23
CA SER A 187 -20.51 -16.64 18.39
C SER A 187 -19.50 -15.97 19.34
N ILE A 188 -19.44 -16.46 20.58
CA ILE A 188 -18.51 -15.96 21.60
C ILE A 188 -17.06 -16.07 21.11
N GLY A 189 -16.69 -17.21 20.50
CA GLY A 189 -15.35 -17.42 19.98
C GLY A 189 -14.98 -16.49 18.82
N GLU A 190 -15.94 -16.20 17.92
CA GLU A 190 -15.71 -15.25 16.82
C GLU A 190 -15.53 -13.82 17.33
N LYS A 191 -16.25 -13.44 18.40
CA LYS A 191 -16.10 -12.14 19.05
C LYS A 191 -14.75 -12.02 19.74
N GLU A 192 -14.30 -13.05 20.45
CA GLU A 192 -12.98 -13.06 21.08
C GLU A 192 -11.86 -12.96 20.04
N SER A 193 -11.89 -13.78 19.00
CA SER A 193 -10.91 -13.71 17.90
C SER A 193 -10.93 -12.34 17.19
N SER A 194 -12.12 -11.77 16.97
CA SER A 194 -12.24 -10.43 16.37
C SER A 194 -11.64 -9.35 17.26
N LYS A 195 -11.81 -9.46 18.58
CA LYS A 195 -11.21 -8.54 19.54
C LYS A 195 -9.69 -8.59 19.49
N ASP A 196 -9.11 -9.79 19.45
CA ASP A 196 -7.66 -9.98 19.37
C ASP A 196 -7.07 -9.41 18.08
N ASN A 197 -7.72 -9.67 16.93
CA ASN A 197 -7.32 -9.12 15.63
C ASN A 197 -7.32 -7.58 15.64
N LEU A 198 -8.32 -6.96 16.29
CA LEU A 198 -8.39 -5.51 16.43
C LEU A 198 -7.25 -4.96 17.30
N ILE A 199 -6.92 -5.62 18.41
CA ILE A 199 -5.79 -5.24 19.27
C ILE A 199 -4.48 -5.35 18.49
N GLU A 200 -4.28 -6.44 17.75
CA GLU A 200 -3.11 -6.64 16.90
C GLU A 200 -2.98 -5.55 15.84
N PHE A 201 -4.06 -5.25 15.11
CA PHE A 201 -4.04 -4.19 14.11
C PHE A 201 -3.77 -2.81 14.74
N GLY A 202 -4.32 -2.53 15.92
CA GLY A 202 -4.04 -1.29 16.66
C GLY A 202 -2.56 -1.15 17.03
N ASN A 203 -1.93 -2.24 17.50
CA ASN A 203 -0.50 -2.28 17.79
C ASN A 203 0.36 -2.14 16.52
N TYR A 204 -0.07 -2.75 15.42
CA TYR A 204 0.57 -2.61 14.11
C TYR A 204 0.57 -1.14 13.64
N VAL A 205 -0.58 -0.46 13.68
CA VAL A 205 -0.68 0.97 13.32
C VAL A 205 0.19 1.82 14.25
N TYR A 206 0.16 1.57 15.55
CA TYR A 206 1.02 2.26 16.53
C TYR A 206 2.50 2.14 16.14
N SER A 207 2.95 0.95 15.75
CA SER A 207 4.34 0.71 15.33
C SER A 207 4.70 1.49 14.06
N LEU A 208 3.79 1.55 13.08
CA LEU A 208 4.01 2.30 11.84
C LEU A 208 4.10 3.80 12.11
N MET A 209 3.24 4.32 12.98
CA MET A 209 3.30 5.72 13.39
C MET A 209 4.62 6.02 14.10
N LYS A 210 5.04 5.21 15.07
CA LYS A 210 6.31 5.40 15.79
C LYS A 210 7.53 5.45 14.84
N ASN A 211 7.47 4.70 13.74
CA ASN A 211 8.53 4.63 12.74
C ASN A 211 8.40 5.63 11.58
N TYR A 212 7.39 6.52 11.61
CA TYR A 212 7.08 7.41 10.48
C TYR A 212 6.92 6.66 9.15
N ALA A 213 6.29 5.48 9.20
CA ALA A 213 6.19 4.53 8.11
C ALA A 213 4.79 4.46 7.45
N VAL A 214 3.84 5.29 7.89
CA VAL A 214 2.48 5.35 7.33
C VAL A 214 2.14 6.75 6.82
N SER A 215 1.56 6.82 5.63
CA SER A 215 1.15 8.10 5.03
C SER A 215 0.12 8.80 5.92
N PRO A 216 0.25 10.11 6.19
CA PRO A 216 -0.76 10.88 6.92
C PRO A 216 -2.13 10.93 6.24
N GLU A 217 -2.23 10.47 4.98
CA GLU A 217 -3.51 10.42 4.26
C GLU A 217 -4.54 9.48 4.90
N ILE A 218 -4.11 8.52 5.73
CA ILE A 218 -5.03 7.69 6.51
C ILE A 218 -5.82 8.51 7.55
N PHE A 219 -5.31 9.69 7.93
CA PHE A 219 -5.95 10.59 8.88
C PHE A 219 -6.82 11.66 8.20
N LEU A 220 -7.05 11.56 6.89
CA LEU A 220 -7.94 12.50 6.21
C LEU A 220 -9.37 12.37 6.76
N PRO A 221 -10.12 13.49 6.89
CA PRO A 221 -11.44 13.51 7.50
C PRO A 221 -12.45 12.51 6.93
N GLN A 222 -12.39 12.23 5.62
CA GLN A 222 -13.29 11.30 4.95
C GLN A 222 -12.66 9.92 4.71
N SER A 223 -11.48 9.63 5.25
CA SER A 223 -10.87 8.31 5.10
C SER A 223 -11.64 7.25 5.89
N SER A 224 -11.78 6.05 5.31
CA SER A 224 -12.40 4.91 6.01
C SER A 224 -11.61 4.53 7.26
N PHE A 225 -10.30 4.80 7.31
CA PHE A 225 -9.50 4.58 8.52
C PHE A 225 -9.99 5.42 9.70
N MET A 226 -10.31 6.71 9.47
CA MET A 226 -10.83 7.59 10.54
C MET A 226 -12.26 7.24 10.96
N GLN A 227 -13.05 6.61 10.08
CA GLN A 227 -14.36 6.06 10.44
C GLN A 227 -14.21 4.81 11.31
N TRP A 228 -13.42 3.83 10.85
CA TRP A 228 -13.07 2.64 11.60
C TRP A 228 -12.50 2.98 12.98
N TRP A 229 -11.65 4.00 13.08
CA TRP A 229 -11.08 4.44 14.35
C TRP A 229 -12.14 4.85 15.38
N LYS A 230 -13.24 5.47 14.96
CA LYS A 230 -14.34 5.84 15.86
C LYS A 230 -15.01 4.59 16.42
N GLU A 231 -15.33 3.63 15.56
CA GLU A 231 -15.93 2.34 15.94
C GLU A 231 -14.99 1.53 16.85
N TYR A 232 -13.70 1.47 16.50
CA TYR A 232 -12.68 0.78 17.26
C TYR A 232 -12.59 1.26 18.71
N LYS A 233 -12.63 2.58 18.94
CA LYS A 233 -12.63 3.15 20.29
C LYS A 233 -13.86 2.76 21.11
N GLU A 234 -15.03 2.74 20.48
CA GLU A 234 -16.29 2.38 21.16
C GLU A 234 -16.28 0.90 21.56
N LEU A 235 -15.74 0.03 20.70
CA LEU A 235 -15.70 -1.41 20.92
C LEU A 235 -14.66 -1.85 21.96
N LEU A 236 -13.48 -1.23 21.99
CA LEU A 236 -12.36 -1.68 22.82
C LEU A 236 -12.07 -0.81 24.05
N GLY A 237 -12.67 0.38 24.16
CA GLY A 237 -12.56 1.23 25.34
C GLY A 237 -11.12 1.52 25.78
N THR A 238 -10.76 1.10 26.99
CA THR A 238 -9.46 1.40 27.63
C THR A 238 -8.24 0.74 26.98
N TYR A 239 -8.45 -0.37 26.24
CA TYR A 239 -7.37 -1.06 25.51
C TYR A 239 -6.74 -0.18 24.41
N CYS A 240 -7.44 0.88 23.98
CA CYS A 240 -7.01 1.76 22.90
C CYS A 240 -6.13 2.93 23.34
N SER A 241 -5.86 3.11 24.63
CA SER A 241 -5.30 4.37 25.19
C SER A 241 -4.06 4.88 24.45
N ARG A 242 -3.07 4.01 24.20
CA ARG A 242 -1.82 4.40 23.52
C ARG A 242 -2.01 4.84 22.07
N LEU A 243 -2.75 4.06 21.28
CA LEU A 243 -3.06 4.43 19.90
C LEU A 243 -3.96 5.67 19.86
N THR A 244 -4.84 5.82 20.85
CA THR A 244 -5.75 6.96 20.97
C THR A 244 -4.99 8.26 21.12
N ASP A 245 -3.99 8.28 21.99
CA ASP A 245 -3.22 9.49 22.23
C ASP A 245 -2.37 9.88 21.01
N LEU A 246 -1.84 8.90 20.26
CA LEU A 246 -1.16 9.18 18.99
C LEU A 246 -2.08 9.72 17.91
N ILE A 247 -3.26 9.12 17.73
CA ILE A 247 -4.19 9.56 16.68
C ILE A 247 -4.73 10.96 17.01
N LYS A 248 -4.95 11.32 18.29
CA LYS A 248 -5.30 12.71 18.66
C LYS A 248 -4.28 13.74 18.17
N ASP A 249 -3.00 13.35 18.16
CA ASP A 249 -1.89 14.18 17.71
C ASP A 249 -1.50 13.92 16.23
N HIS A 250 -2.42 13.39 15.40
CA HIS A 250 -2.14 13.11 13.98
C HIS A 250 -1.67 14.34 13.18
N ASP A 251 -2.07 15.55 13.58
CA ASP A 251 -1.61 16.78 12.93
C ASP A 251 -0.12 17.05 13.21
N LYS A 252 0.34 16.76 14.44
CA LYS A 252 1.77 16.81 14.76
C LYS A 252 2.51 15.73 13.99
N TYR A 253 1.93 14.53 13.86
CA TYR A 253 2.49 13.45 13.07
C TYR A 253 2.66 13.85 11.60
N ALA A 254 1.61 14.40 10.97
CA ALA A 254 1.62 14.82 9.57
C ALA A 254 2.68 15.88 9.25
N ASN A 255 3.07 16.67 10.26
CA ASN A 255 4.11 17.70 10.16
C ASN A 255 5.49 17.24 10.61
N GLY A 256 5.67 15.96 10.95
CA GLY A 256 6.95 15.45 11.45
C GLY A 256 7.33 16.01 12.82
N LYS A 257 6.37 16.44 13.64
CA LYS A 257 6.58 17.08 14.94
C LYS A 257 6.16 16.20 16.12
N LEU A 258 5.58 15.03 15.86
CA LEU A 258 5.16 14.13 16.93
C LEU A 258 6.40 13.50 17.60
N GLU A 259 6.43 13.58 18.92
CA GLU A 259 7.43 12.92 19.74
C GLU A 259 6.78 11.69 20.38
N PHE A 260 7.49 10.58 20.33
CA PHE A 260 7.04 9.33 20.91
C PHE A 260 7.83 9.09 22.20
N PRO A 261 7.16 8.65 23.29
CA PRO A 261 7.85 8.16 24.47
C PRO A 261 8.65 6.86 24.18
#